data_AF-A0A8T3XF04-F1
#
_entry.id   AF-A0A8T3XF04-F1
#
_cell.length_a   1.000
_cell.length_b   1.000
_cell.length_c   1.000
_cell.angle_alpha   90.00
_cell.angle_beta   90.00
_cell.angle_gamma   90.00
#
_symmetry.space_group_name_H-M   'P 1'
#
loop_
_entity.id
_entity.type
_entity.pdbx_description
1 polymer ?
#
loop_
_entity_poly.entity_id
_entity_poly.type
_entity_poly.pdbx_seq_one_letter_code
_entity_poly.pdbx_strand_id
1 'polypeptide(L)'
;MLYSKPYHLDDLIRYNSSYASFSYSKLNYIISKSEAYSFQQENLEKERKEYKTALTYSASYSQKENVAVTYYFTPKIFLKPTRLFTPIINAAQEIHELIEKTFNLMFGKSLPENISIKICSEEELRQMHSKFGLWNNNIQGFALNGKHKKIFVKSNNLDALMSVIGHEIGHVYTHCLSNAHDEEAKAFSFSFEWMRIIKEHNIGNIAENIKDNFDFSPAKNGLHDIAFLFVKSLINNGLKPMGVHWDLVKGYTSIFTF
;
A
#
# COMPACT_ATOMS: atom_id res chain seq x y z
N MET A 1 32.82 -8.92 0.93
CA MET A 1 32.04 -8.94 -0.33
C MET A 1 31.11 -10.12 -0.30
N LEU A 2 29.82 -9.91 -0.01
CA LEU A 2 28.78 -10.93 -0.10
C LEU A 2 27.72 -10.39 -1.06
N TYR A 3 27.73 -10.90 -2.29
CA TYR A 3 26.71 -10.59 -3.28
C TYR A 3 25.42 -11.33 -2.91
N SER A 4 24.35 -10.57 -2.63
CA SER A 4 22.98 -11.11 -2.56
C SER A 4 22.50 -11.43 -3.98
N LYS A 5 22.07 -12.68 -4.20
CA LYS A 5 21.56 -13.16 -5.49
C LYS A 5 20.23 -12.47 -5.86
N PRO A 6 19.99 -12.15 -7.14
CA PRO A 6 18.70 -11.67 -7.61
C PRO A 6 17.66 -12.80 -7.59
N TYR A 7 16.42 -12.48 -7.22
CA TYR A 7 15.30 -13.41 -7.26
C TYR A 7 14.98 -13.77 -8.73
N HIS A 8 15.33 -14.98 -9.16
CA HIS A 8 14.95 -15.50 -10.48
C HIS A 8 13.50 -15.99 -10.47
N LEU A 9 12.79 -15.79 -11.58
CA LEU A 9 11.41 -16.25 -11.78
C LEU A 9 11.25 -17.78 -11.57
N ASP A 10 12.33 -18.54 -11.74
CA ASP A 10 12.37 -19.99 -11.58
C ASP A 10 12.46 -20.45 -10.10
N ASP A 11 12.88 -19.58 -9.18
CA ASP A 11 12.87 -19.89 -7.73
C ASP A 11 11.45 -19.85 -7.14
N LEU A 12 10.47 -19.27 -7.86
CA LEU A 12 9.05 -19.26 -7.47
C LEU A 12 8.33 -20.60 -7.75
N ILE A 13 8.91 -21.47 -8.57
CA ILE A 13 8.33 -22.78 -8.93
C ILE A 13 8.75 -23.88 -7.94
N ARG A 14 9.74 -23.62 -7.08
CA ARG A 14 10.18 -24.55 -6.00
C ARG A 14 9.70 -24.18 -4.60
N TYR A 15 8.58 -23.46 -4.47
CA TYR A 15 7.89 -23.34 -3.18
C TYR A 15 6.98 -24.55 -2.97
N ASN A 16 7.58 -25.74 -2.81
CA ASN A 16 6.85 -26.99 -2.62
C ASN A 16 6.71 -27.33 -1.13
N SER A 17 5.45 -27.40 -0.69
CA SER A 17 4.90 -28.29 0.34
C SER A 17 5.79 -28.67 1.55
N SER A 18 5.92 -27.78 2.53
CA SER A 18 6.25 -28.20 3.91
C SER A 18 5.82 -27.19 4.98
N TYR A 19 4.55 -26.78 4.97
CA TYR A 19 3.90 -26.27 6.19
C TYR A 19 2.57 -26.98 6.38
N ALA A 20 2.66 -28.31 6.51
CA ALA A 20 1.63 -29.08 7.17
C ALA A 20 1.85 -28.98 8.70
N SER A 21 0.78 -28.61 9.40
CA SER A 21 0.63 -28.56 10.87
C SER A 21 1.26 -27.36 11.62
N PHE A 22 0.66 -26.18 11.48
CA PHE A 22 0.67 -25.22 12.59
C PHE A 22 -0.55 -25.51 13.48
N SER A 23 -0.29 -25.91 14.72
CA SER A 23 -1.30 -26.38 15.67
C SER A 23 -2.34 -25.31 16.01
N TYR A 24 -3.59 -25.55 15.62
CA TYR A 24 -4.79 -24.74 15.95
C TYR A 24 -5.04 -24.54 17.46
N SER A 25 -4.36 -25.29 18.34
CA SER A 25 -4.60 -25.24 19.79
C SER A 25 -4.09 -23.96 20.46
N LYS A 26 -3.10 -23.25 19.89
CA LYS A 26 -2.56 -22.02 20.49
C LYS A 26 -3.37 -20.75 20.15
N LEU A 27 -4.17 -20.79 19.09
CA LEU A 27 -5.05 -19.67 18.68
C LEU A 27 -6.32 -19.59 19.55
N ASN A 28 -6.83 -20.72 20.04
CA ASN A 28 -8.04 -20.75 20.87
C ASN A 28 -7.86 -20.22 22.29
N TYR A 29 -6.63 -20.07 22.79
CA TYR A 29 -6.40 -19.50 24.13
C TYR A 29 -6.64 -17.98 24.17
N ILE A 30 -6.46 -17.29 23.03
CA ILE A 30 -6.58 -15.83 22.94
C ILE A 30 -8.05 -15.38 22.85
N ILE A 31 -8.96 -16.27 22.43
CA ILE A 31 -10.38 -15.98 22.23
C ILE A 31 -11.18 -15.91 23.56
N SER A 32 -10.56 -16.18 24.72
CA SER A 32 -11.27 -16.15 26.01
C SER A 32 -11.34 -14.79 26.73
N LYS A 33 -10.84 -13.70 26.11
CA LYS A 33 -11.01 -12.35 26.67
C LYS A 33 -11.27 -11.29 25.59
N SER A 34 -12.51 -11.21 25.13
CA SER A 34 -13.10 -9.92 24.71
C SER A 34 -14.63 -10.01 24.68
N GLU A 35 -15.26 -9.64 25.80
CA GLU A 35 -16.70 -9.37 25.92
C GLU A 35 -17.15 -8.13 25.10
N ALA A 36 -16.42 -7.79 24.03
CA ALA A 36 -16.75 -6.70 23.10
C ALA A 36 -17.38 -7.21 21.78
N TYR A 37 -17.48 -8.53 21.58
CA TYR A 37 -17.87 -9.13 20.30
C TYR A 37 -19.39 -9.24 20.07
N SER A 38 -20.21 -9.12 21.11
CA SER A 38 -21.67 -9.28 21.00
C SER A 38 -22.40 -8.01 20.53
N PHE A 39 -21.79 -6.82 20.66
CA PHE A 39 -22.40 -5.56 20.23
C PHE A 39 -22.13 -5.20 18.75
N GLN A 40 -21.26 -5.96 18.06
CA GLN A 40 -20.91 -5.71 16.65
C GLN A 40 -21.79 -6.48 15.64
N GLN A 41 -22.45 -7.57 16.03
CA GLN A 41 -23.24 -8.36 15.08
C GLN A 41 -24.53 -7.68 14.62
N GLU A 42 -25.16 -6.87 15.47
CA GLU A 42 -26.39 -6.12 15.08
C GLU A 42 -26.10 -4.95 14.13
N ASN A 43 -24.90 -4.36 14.20
CA ASN A 43 -24.48 -3.31 13.25
C ASN A 43 -24.06 -3.90 11.89
N LEU A 44 -23.47 -5.10 11.87
CA LEU A 44 -23.06 -5.80 10.65
C LEU A 44 -24.24 -6.19 9.76
N GLU A 45 -25.42 -6.51 10.32
CA GLU A 45 -26.63 -6.80 9.53
C GLU A 45 -27.27 -5.54 8.93
N LYS A 46 -27.14 -4.39 9.61
CA LYS A 46 -27.56 -3.09 9.06
C LYS A 46 -26.64 -2.65 7.93
N GLU A 47 -25.33 -2.80 8.08
CA GLU A 47 -24.34 -2.57 7.02
C GLU A 47 -24.56 -3.53 5.84
N ARG A 48 -24.89 -4.81 6.08
CA ARG A 48 -25.14 -5.78 4.99
C ARG A 48 -26.28 -5.38 4.03
N LYS A 49 -27.26 -4.60 4.50
CA LYS A 49 -28.34 -4.04 3.65
C LYS A 49 -27.89 -2.79 2.89
N GLU A 50 -27.03 -1.95 3.46
CA GLU A 50 -26.40 -0.83 2.73
C GLU A 50 -25.35 -1.30 1.72
N TYR A 51 -24.72 -2.47 1.95
CA TYR A 51 -23.69 -3.08 1.09
C TYR A 51 -24.18 -3.55 -0.29
N LYS A 52 -25.48 -3.75 -0.51
CA LYS A 52 -26.00 -3.99 -1.87
C LYS A 52 -25.89 -2.77 -2.79
N THR A 53 -25.66 -1.60 -2.21
CA THR A 53 -25.47 -0.33 -2.92
C THR A 53 -23.99 0.05 -3.07
N ALA A 54 -23.07 -0.65 -2.39
CA ALA A 54 -21.63 -0.39 -2.39
C ALA A 54 -20.86 -1.21 -3.45
N LEU A 55 -21.55 -1.79 -4.42
CA LEU A 55 -21.02 -2.67 -5.47
C LEU A 55 -20.26 -1.93 -6.60
N THR A 56 -19.83 -0.69 -6.36
CA THR A 56 -19.31 0.21 -7.41
C THR A 56 -17.98 0.84 -7.00
N TYR A 57 -17.00 0.02 -6.59
CA TYR A 57 -15.61 0.49 -6.41
C TYR A 57 -14.68 0.07 -7.56
N SER A 58 -15.11 -0.78 -8.49
CA SER A 58 -14.36 -1.08 -9.72
C SER A 58 -15.19 -1.47 -10.95
N ALA A 59 -16.52 -1.46 -10.87
CA ALA A 59 -17.38 -1.58 -12.05
C ALA A 59 -17.84 -0.18 -12.49
N SER A 60 -17.23 0.35 -13.55
CA SER A 60 -17.62 1.57 -14.27
C SER A 60 -17.64 2.88 -13.47
N TYR A 61 -16.73 3.78 -13.85
CA TYR A 61 -16.92 5.23 -13.74
C TYR A 61 -18.21 5.65 -14.48
N SER A 62 -19.35 5.55 -13.83
CA SER A 62 -20.62 6.14 -14.27
C SER A 62 -21.39 6.69 -13.06
N GLN A 63 -21.70 7.99 -13.16
CA GLN A 63 -22.46 8.87 -12.27
C GLN A 63 -23.46 8.20 -11.31
N LYS A 64 -23.35 8.46 -9.99
CA LYS A 64 -24.22 9.40 -9.24
C LYS A 64 -23.99 9.34 -7.72
N GLU A 65 -23.97 10.54 -7.16
CA GLU A 65 -24.25 11.01 -5.80
C GLU A 65 -24.50 9.96 -4.69
N ASN A 66 -23.46 9.77 -3.87
CA ASN A 66 -23.53 9.74 -2.41
C ASN A 66 -22.22 10.36 -1.91
N VAL A 67 -22.25 11.18 -0.85
CA VAL A 67 -21.08 11.91 -0.33
C VAL A 67 -20.07 10.89 0.20
N ALA A 68 -19.17 10.45 -0.68
CA ALA A 68 -18.15 9.47 -0.36
C ALA A 68 -17.11 10.11 0.55
N VAL A 69 -16.99 9.58 1.77
CA VAL A 69 -15.86 9.87 2.66
C VAL A 69 -14.60 9.38 1.93
N THR A 70 -13.77 10.31 1.49
CA THR A 70 -12.51 10.01 0.80
C THR A 70 -11.40 9.78 1.83
N TYR A 71 -10.92 8.53 1.88
CA TYR A 71 -9.77 8.13 2.68
C TYR A 71 -8.50 8.26 1.83
N TYR A 72 -7.38 8.70 2.41
CA TYR A 72 -6.17 9.06 1.67
C TYR A 72 -4.90 8.56 2.38
N PHE A 73 -3.92 8.14 1.58
CA PHE A 73 -2.59 7.79 2.06
C PHE A 73 -1.88 9.00 2.70
N THR A 74 -1.14 8.76 3.79
CA THR A 74 -0.34 9.78 4.47
C THR A 74 1.11 9.31 4.67
N PRO A 75 2.11 10.02 4.14
CA PRO A 75 3.52 9.67 4.31
C PRO A 75 4.01 9.59 5.76
N LYS A 76 3.32 10.29 6.69
CA LYS A 76 3.68 10.35 8.12
C LYS A 76 3.68 8.97 8.80
N ILE A 77 3.05 7.96 8.22
CA ILE A 77 3.11 6.60 8.76
C ILE A 77 4.56 6.06 8.72
N PHE A 78 5.30 6.35 7.65
CA PHE A 78 6.66 5.86 7.40
C PHE A 78 7.76 6.82 7.88
N LEU A 79 7.46 8.11 8.01
CA LEU A 79 8.47 9.15 8.24
C LEU A 79 8.51 9.63 9.69
N LYS A 80 9.71 9.90 10.21
CA LYS A 80 9.91 10.47 11.55
C LYS A 80 9.23 11.85 11.63
N PRO A 81 8.59 12.21 12.77
CA PRO A 81 7.94 13.52 12.93
C PRO A 81 8.91 14.69 12.80
N THR A 82 10.12 14.52 13.34
CA THR A 82 11.25 15.44 13.16
C THR A 82 12.24 14.77 12.22
N ARG A 83 12.59 15.46 11.13
CA ARG A 83 13.32 14.90 10.00
C ARG A 83 14.26 15.93 9.39
N LEU A 84 15.34 15.46 8.76
CA LEU A 84 16.25 16.31 8.03
C LEU A 84 15.53 16.91 6.82
N PHE A 85 15.93 18.13 6.45
CA PHE A 85 15.41 18.77 5.25
C PHE A 85 15.78 17.97 4.01
N THR A 86 14.82 17.80 3.10
CA THR A 86 15.05 17.22 1.78
C THR A 86 14.45 18.14 0.72
N PRO A 87 15.03 18.22 -0.49
CA PRO A 87 14.54 19.11 -1.54
C PRO A 87 13.07 18.82 -1.90
N ILE A 88 12.35 19.84 -2.34
CA ILE A 88 11.03 19.70 -2.96
C ILE A 88 11.25 19.27 -4.41
N ILE A 89 10.55 18.22 -4.82
CA ILE A 89 10.66 17.66 -6.16
C ILE A 89 9.41 18.02 -6.96
N ASN A 90 9.60 18.60 -8.14
CA ASN A 90 8.50 19.10 -8.97
C ASN A 90 8.33 18.33 -10.28
N ALA A 91 9.33 17.57 -10.69
CA ALA A 91 9.31 16.78 -11.92
C ALA A 91 9.77 15.34 -11.66
N ALA A 92 9.16 14.38 -12.38
CA ALA A 92 9.46 12.96 -12.21
C ALA A 92 10.91 12.61 -12.60
N GLN A 93 11.48 13.35 -13.55
CA GLN A 93 12.85 13.17 -14.03
C GLN A 93 13.89 13.35 -12.90
N GLU A 94 13.61 14.22 -11.92
CA GLU A 94 14.52 14.50 -10.80
C GLU A 94 14.70 13.29 -9.87
N ILE A 95 13.75 12.35 -9.88
CA ILE A 95 13.73 11.18 -8.99
C ILE A 95 13.65 9.85 -9.73
N HIS A 96 13.68 9.87 -11.06
CA HIS A 96 13.57 8.68 -11.89
C HIS A 96 14.62 7.62 -11.51
N GLU A 97 15.88 8.03 -11.36
CA GLU A 97 16.97 7.13 -10.96
C GLU A 97 16.75 6.53 -9.57
N LEU A 98 16.15 7.28 -8.64
CA LEU A 98 15.87 6.80 -7.29
C LEU A 98 14.76 5.75 -7.30
N ILE A 99 13.71 5.96 -8.11
CA ILE A 99 12.61 5.02 -8.30
C ILE A 99 13.13 3.74 -8.94
N GLU A 100 13.86 3.86 -10.05
CA GLU A 100 14.46 2.71 -10.75
C GLU A 100 15.39 1.92 -9.84
N LYS A 101 16.29 2.61 -9.12
CA LYS A 101 17.21 1.96 -8.18
C LYS A 101 16.47 1.22 -7.07
N THR A 102 15.45 1.82 -6.48
CA THR A 102 14.64 1.19 -5.41
C THR A 102 13.94 -0.05 -5.95
N PHE A 103 13.29 0.06 -7.11
CA PHE A 103 12.58 -1.05 -7.74
C PHE A 103 13.54 -2.18 -8.15
N ASN A 104 14.70 -1.85 -8.69
CA ASN A 104 15.74 -2.81 -9.05
C ASN A 104 16.27 -3.56 -7.82
N LEU A 105 16.47 -2.88 -6.69
CA LEU A 105 16.87 -3.54 -5.45
C LEU A 105 15.79 -4.50 -4.90
N MET A 106 14.50 -4.19 -5.12
CA MET A 106 13.39 -5.08 -4.73
C MET A 106 13.29 -6.32 -5.63
N PHE A 107 13.42 -6.16 -6.94
CA PHE A 107 13.01 -7.18 -7.92
C PHE A 107 14.15 -7.68 -8.83
N GLY A 108 15.33 -7.11 -8.77
CA GLY A 108 16.45 -7.41 -9.67
C GLY A 108 16.23 -7.01 -11.12
N LYS A 109 15.22 -6.16 -11.40
CA LYS A 109 14.83 -5.71 -12.75
C LYS A 109 14.33 -4.27 -12.75
N SER A 110 14.29 -3.62 -13.90
CA SER A 110 13.77 -2.25 -14.05
C SER A 110 12.26 -2.16 -13.83
N LEU A 111 11.77 -0.94 -13.54
CA LEU A 111 10.33 -0.68 -13.48
C LEU A 111 9.69 -0.98 -14.85
N PRO A 112 8.52 -1.63 -14.92
CA PRO A 112 7.84 -1.88 -16.18
C PRO A 112 7.57 -0.59 -16.97
N GLU A 113 7.96 -0.56 -18.24
CA GLU A 113 7.81 0.61 -19.13
C GLU A 113 6.36 1.08 -19.31
N ASN A 114 5.38 0.22 -19.02
CA ASN A 114 3.97 0.57 -19.08
C ASN A 114 3.44 1.29 -17.83
N ILE A 115 4.29 1.57 -16.84
CA ILE A 115 3.99 2.40 -15.67
C ILE A 115 4.62 3.78 -15.86
N SER A 116 3.80 4.83 -15.93
CA SER A 116 4.28 6.20 -15.97
C SER A 116 3.94 6.95 -14.67
N ILE A 117 4.87 7.79 -14.23
CA ILE A 117 4.74 8.60 -13.01
C ILE A 117 4.79 10.07 -13.39
N LYS A 118 3.78 10.84 -13.00
CA LYS A 118 3.73 12.29 -13.15
C LYS A 118 3.73 12.95 -11.78
N ILE A 119 4.69 13.85 -11.57
CA ILE A 119 4.65 14.78 -10.43
C ILE A 119 3.81 15.99 -10.84
N CYS A 120 2.88 16.36 -9.97
CA CYS A 120 1.88 17.39 -10.22
C CYS A 120 1.96 18.47 -9.15
N SER A 121 1.71 19.71 -9.55
CA SER A 121 1.23 20.71 -8.59
C SER A 121 -0.10 20.26 -7.96
N GLU A 122 -0.47 20.83 -6.82
CA GLU A 122 -1.75 20.52 -6.17
C GLU A 122 -2.93 20.78 -7.11
N GLU A 123 -2.89 21.88 -7.86
CA GLU A 123 -3.94 22.25 -8.80
C GLU A 123 -4.06 21.23 -9.94
N GLU A 124 -2.94 20.82 -10.53
CA GLU A 124 -2.95 19.78 -11.57
C GLU A 124 -3.47 18.45 -11.02
N LEU A 125 -3.04 18.05 -9.82
CA LEU A 125 -3.49 16.80 -9.20
C LEU A 125 -5.00 16.85 -8.95
N ARG A 126 -5.52 17.99 -8.46
CA ARG A 126 -6.95 18.23 -8.25
C ARG A 126 -7.75 18.14 -9.53
N GLN A 127 -7.29 18.78 -10.61
CA GLN A 127 -7.95 18.74 -11.91
C GLN A 127 -7.97 17.34 -12.50
N MET A 128 -6.88 16.58 -12.32
CA MET A 128 -6.79 15.20 -12.80
C MET A 128 -7.66 14.26 -11.97
N HIS A 129 -7.60 14.35 -10.64
CA HIS A 129 -8.38 13.51 -9.72
C HIS A 129 -9.89 13.78 -9.83
N SER A 130 -10.31 15.04 -10.01
CA SER A 130 -11.73 15.40 -10.12
C SER A 130 -12.47 14.71 -11.27
N LYS A 131 -11.77 14.14 -12.25
CA LYS A 131 -12.35 13.31 -13.32
C LYS A 131 -12.77 11.91 -12.84
N PHE A 132 -12.29 11.51 -11.68
CA PHE A 132 -12.33 10.16 -11.13
C PHE A 132 -12.88 10.11 -9.69
N GLY A 133 -13.21 11.25 -9.07
CA GLY A 133 -13.71 11.23 -7.71
C GLY A 133 -13.77 12.61 -7.07
N LEU A 134 -14.29 12.63 -5.84
CA LEU A 134 -14.34 13.85 -5.04
C LEU A 134 -12.94 14.23 -4.57
N TRP A 135 -12.59 15.51 -4.73
CA TRP A 135 -11.31 16.02 -4.27
C TRP A 135 -11.26 16.17 -2.74
N ASN A 136 -10.10 15.89 -2.16
CA ASN A 136 -9.75 16.17 -0.78
C ASN A 136 -8.31 16.70 -0.74
N ASN A 137 -8.05 17.79 -0.01
CA ASN A 137 -6.73 18.44 0.03
C ASN A 137 -5.62 17.54 0.59
N ASN A 138 -5.99 16.46 1.28
CA ASN A 138 -5.05 15.51 1.82
C ASN A 138 -4.64 14.41 0.83
N ILE A 139 -5.26 14.32 -0.34
CA ILE A 139 -4.82 13.43 -1.42
C ILE A 139 -3.38 13.80 -1.80
N GLN A 140 -2.47 12.84 -1.64
CA GLN A 140 -1.07 12.99 -2.00
C GLN A 140 -0.74 12.36 -3.35
N GLY A 141 -1.56 11.42 -3.82
CA GLY A 141 -1.40 10.75 -5.09
C GLY A 141 -2.61 9.88 -5.40
N PHE A 142 -2.66 9.38 -6.63
CA PHE A 142 -3.57 8.31 -7.04
C PHE A 142 -3.01 7.60 -8.27
N ALA A 143 -3.49 6.38 -8.51
CA ALA A 143 -3.08 5.58 -9.65
C ALA A 143 -4.25 5.08 -10.49
N LEU A 144 -4.00 4.87 -11.78
CA LEU A 144 -4.93 4.30 -12.75
C LEU A 144 -4.35 2.98 -13.27
N ASN A 145 -4.94 1.86 -12.88
CA ASN A 145 -4.48 0.52 -13.24
C ASN A 145 -5.17 0.02 -14.54
N GLY A 146 -4.90 0.70 -15.66
CA GLY A 146 -5.37 0.30 -16.99
C GLY A 146 -4.30 -0.42 -17.82
N LYS A 147 -4.51 -0.52 -19.15
CA LYS A 147 -3.50 -1.05 -20.08
C LYS A 147 -2.16 -0.30 -20.00
N HIS A 148 -2.26 1.03 -19.91
CA HIS A 148 -1.14 1.91 -19.57
C HIS A 148 -1.38 2.44 -18.17
N LYS A 149 -0.53 2.02 -17.24
CA LYS A 149 -0.63 2.34 -15.83
C LYS A 149 -0.09 3.73 -15.61
N LYS A 150 -0.84 4.56 -14.87
CA LYS A 150 -0.47 5.95 -14.63
C LYS A 150 -0.55 6.25 -13.16
N ILE A 151 0.48 6.90 -12.65
CA ILE A 151 0.58 7.35 -11.27
C ILE A 151 0.70 8.88 -11.30
N PHE A 152 -0.12 9.56 -10.51
CA PHE A 152 -0.06 11.00 -10.33
C PHE A 152 0.20 11.29 -8.86
N VAL A 153 1.24 12.08 -8.57
CA VAL A 153 1.64 12.38 -7.18
C VAL A 153 1.85 13.87 -7.01
N LYS A 154 1.41 14.40 -5.87
CA LYS A 154 1.60 15.80 -5.50
C LYS A 154 3.09 16.07 -5.26
N SER A 155 3.62 17.15 -5.82
CA SER A 155 4.94 17.70 -5.49
C SER A 155 5.08 17.83 -3.97
N ASN A 156 6.21 17.38 -3.45
CA ASN A 156 6.50 17.37 -2.01
C ASN A 156 8.01 17.25 -1.77
N ASN A 157 8.41 17.30 -0.50
CA ASN A 157 9.74 16.90 -0.07
C ASN A 157 10.05 15.47 -0.56
N LEU A 158 11.28 15.24 -1.03
CA LEU A 158 11.75 13.97 -1.60
C LEU A 158 11.33 12.74 -0.78
N ASP A 159 11.48 12.80 0.54
CA ASP A 159 11.17 11.67 1.43
C ASP A 159 9.67 11.32 1.47
N ALA A 160 8.81 12.33 1.58
CA ALA A 160 7.36 12.19 1.49
C ALA A 160 6.96 11.70 0.12
N LEU A 161 7.55 12.25 -0.93
CA LEU A 161 7.22 11.91 -2.30
C LEU A 161 7.56 10.44 -2.63
N MET A 162 8.77 9.99 -2.26
CA MET A 162 9.20 8.61 -2.47
C MET A 162 8.29 7.61 -1.73
N SER A 163 7.74 8.01 -0.57
CA SER A 163 6.80 7.18 0.18
C SER A 163 5.45 7.04 -0.53
N VAL A 164 4.89 8.12 -1.08
CA VAL A 164 3.63 8.06 -1.84
C VAL A 164 3.82 7.24 -3.11
N ILE A 165 4.91 7.46 -3.83
CA ILE A 165 5.20 6.71 -5.06
C ILE A 165 5.26 5.20 -4.82
N GLY A 166 5.87 4.75 -3.73
CA GLY A 166 5.90 3.34 -3.36
C GLY A 166 4.49 2.75 -3.20
N HIS A 167 3.59 3.50 -2.56
CA HIS A 167 2.19 3.10 -2.39
C HIS A 167 1.44 3.03 -3.72
N GLU A 168 1.55 4.06 -4.55
CA GLU A 168 0.89 4.09 -5.86
C GLU A 168 1.42 3.00 -6.82
N ILE A 169 2.72 2.69 -6.77
CA ILE A 169 3.29 1.54 -7.49
C ILE A 169 2.66 0.24 -6.99
N GLY A 170 2.46 0.11 -5.68
CA GLY A 170 1.80 -1.04 -5.06
C GLY A 170 0.41 -1.35 -5.64
N HIS A 171 -0.37 -0.32 -5.99
CA HIS A 171 -1.67 -0.49 -6.65
C HIS A 171 -1.56 -1.03 -8.07
N VAL A 172 -0.59 -0.53 -8.86
CA VAL A 172 -0.51 -0.80 -10.30
C VAL A 172 0.46 -1.91 -10.67
N TYR A 173 1.33 -2.34 -9.76
CA TYR A 173 2.32 -3.39 -10.06
C TYR A 173 1.63 -4.69 -10.49
N THR A 174 0.58 -5.08 -9.76
CA THR A 174 -0.28 -6.23 -10.04
C THR A 174 -1.68 -5.78 -10.49
N HIS A 175 -2.58 -6.72 -10.75
CA HIS A 175 -3.96 -6.40 -11.11
C HIS A 175 -4.72 -5.77 -9.94
N CYS A 176 -5.76 -4.99 -10.24
CA CYS A 176 -6.64 -4.42 -9.22
C CYS A 176 -7.49 -5.52 -8.57
N LEU A 177 -7.57 -5.53 -7.24
CA LEU A 177 -8.40 -6.47 -6.50
C LEU A 177 -9.85 -5.96 -6.47
N SER A 178 -10.80 -6.89 -6.38
CA SER A 178 -12.23 -6.55 -6.34
C SER A 178 -12.64 -5.90 -5.02
N ASN A 179 -11.88 -6.16 -3.95
CA ASN A 179 -12.13 -5.65 -2.62
C ASN A 179 -11.23 -4.44 -2.32
N ALA A 180 -11.82 -3.30 -1.97
CA ALA A 180 -11.08 -2.07 -1.68
C ALA A 180 -10.14 -2.18 -0.47
N HIS A 181 -10.52 -2.91 0.59
CA HIS A 181 -9.64 -3.09 1.76
C HIS A 181 -8.42 -3.94 1.40
N ASP A 182 -8.62 -5.02 0.65
CA ASP A 182 -7.51 -5.86 0.19
C ASP A 182 -6.63 -5.12 -0.83
N GLU A 183 -7.21 -4.27 -1.69
CA GLU A 183 -6.46 -3.42 -2.63
C GLU A 183 -5.53 -2.44 -1.89
N GLU A 184 -6.03 -1.78 -0.84
CA GLU A 184 -5.21 -0.93 0.04
C GLU A 184 -4.15 -1.75 0.80
N ALA A 185 -4.51 -2.92 1.32
CA ALA A 185 -3.56 -3.80 2.01
C ALA A 185 -2.44 -4.25 1.07
N LYS A 186 -2.77 -4.52 -0.19
CA LYS A 186 -1.82 -4.87 -1.24
C LYS A 186 -0.86 -3.70 -1.50
N ALA A 187 -1.36 -2.48 -1.58
CA ALA A 187 -0.52 -1.29 -1.75
C ALA A 187 0.36 -1.02 -0.53
N PHE A 188 -0.17 -1.17 0.69
CA PHE A 188 0.61 -1.04 1.92
C PHE A 188 1.70 -2.11 2.00
N SER A 189 1.41 -3.38 1.77
CA SER A 189 2.41 -4.45 1.81
C SER A 189 3.58 -4.21 0.86
N PHE A 190 3.32 -3.66 -0.34
CA PHE A 190 4.36 -3.18 -1.24
C PHE A 190 5.13 -1.98 -0.67
N SER A 191 4.42 -0.97 -0.15
CA SER A 191 5.00 0.23 0.45
C SER A 191 5.96 -0.07 1.61
N PHE A 192 5.61 -1.08 2.43
CA PHE A 192 6.46 -1.53 3.53
C PHE A 192 7.81 -2.05 3.00
N GLU A 193 7.80 -2.88 1.96
CA GLU A 193 9.05 -3.34 1.34
C GLU A 193 9.81 -2.19 0.67
N TRP A 194 9.10 -1.32 -0.04
CA TRP A 194 9.67 -0.15 -0.71
C TRP A 194 10.42 0.75 0.26
N MET A 195 9.78 1.13 1.38
CA MET A 195 10.38 1.98 2.40
C MET A 195 11.52 1.27 3.15
N ARG A 196 11.43 -0.06 3.33
CA ARG A 196 12.52 -0.88 3.88
C ARG A 196 13.77 -0.78 3.00
N ILE A 197 13.63 -0.97 1.69
CA ILE A 197 14.75 -0.89 0.73
C ILE A 197 15.36 0.51 0.68
N ILE A 198 14.54 1.56 0.65
CA ILE A 198 15.04 2.95 0.68
C ILE A 198 15.92 3.18 1.91
N LYS A 199 15.45 2.72 3.07
CA LYS A 199 16.17 2.89 4.33
C LYS A 199 17.48 2.08 4.36
N GLU A 200 17.42 0.79 4.06
CA GLU A 200 18.58 -0.11 4.11
C GLU A 200 19.71 0.31 3.16
N HIS A 201 19.35 0.86 1.99
CA HIS A 201 20.31 1.27 0.98
C HIS A 201 20.53 2.79 0.91
N ASN A 202 19.96 3.54 1.87
CA ASN A 202 20.00 5.00 1.94
C ASN A 202 19.75 5.69 0.60
N ILE A 203 18.70 5.27 -0.11
CA ILE A 203 18.36 5.79 -1.44
C ILE A 203 17.99 7.27 -1.32
N GLY A 204 18.63 8.14 -2.11
CA GLY A 204 18.37 9.58 -2.06
C GLY A 204 18.83 10.25 -0.75
N ASN A 205 19.64 9.58 0.07
CA ASN A 205 20.09 10.05 1.38
C ASN A 205 18.97 10.39 2.37
N ILE A 206 17.84 9.66 2.31
CA ILE A 206 16.66 9.90 3.18
C ILE A 206 16.46 8.82 4.26
N ALA A 207 17.40 7.88 4.46
CA ALA A 207 17.22 6.79 5.43
C ALA A 207 16.94 7.31 6.85
N GLU A 208 17.62 8.38 7.26
CA GLU A 208 17.46 9.00 8.58
C GLU A 208 16.08 9.61 8.80
N ASN A 209 15.35 9.95 7.73
CA ASN A 209 13.99 10.48 7.81
C ASN A 209 12.93 9.39 7.98
N ILE A 210 13.28 8.12 7.77
CA ILE A 210 12.36 6.98 7.83
C ILE A 210 12.39 6.38 9.25
N LYS A 211 11.22 6.07 9.81
CA LYS A 211 11.10 5.46 11.16
C LYS A 211 11.82 4.12 11.26
N ASP A 212 12.25 3.76 12.47
CA ASP A 212 12.91 2.48 12.77
C ASP A 212 11.90 1.34 12.97
N ASN A 213 12.36 0.10 12.77
CA ASN A 213 11.70 -1.16 13.17
C ASN A 213 10.21 -1.31 12.82
N PHE A 214 9.77 -0.79 11.67
CA PHE A 214 8.35 -0.82 11.29
C PHE A 214 7.42 -0.27 12.38
N ASP A 215 7.90 0.63 13.24
CA ASP A 215 7.08 1.37 14.20
C ASP A 215 6.30 2.48 13.49
N PHE A 216 5.63 2.07 12.43
CA PHE A 216 4.75 2.88 11.63
C PHE A 216 3.45 2.97 12.42
N SER A 217 3.15 4.15 12.92
CA SER A 217 1.87 4.44 13.57
C SER A 217 0.79 4.53 12.47
N PRO A 218 -0.43 4.03 12.74
CA PRO A 218 -1.49 4.06 11.75
C PRO A 218 -1.81 5.50 11.33
N ALA A 219 -2.33 5.66 10.11
CA ALA A 219 -3.12 6.83 9.82
C ALA A 219 -4.35 6.82 10.78
N LYS A 220 -4.98 7.97 11.03
CA LYS A 220 -6.21 8.03 11.83
C LYS A 220 -7.36 8.38 10.88
N ASN A 221 -7.57 7.58 9.84
CA ASN A 221 -8.53 7.85 8.79
C ASN A 221 -9.17 6.60 8.12
N GLY A 222 -9.62 5.58 8.86
CA GLY A 222 -10.63 4.61 8.36
C GLY A 222 -10.09 3.44 7.52
N LEU A 223 -10.50 3.32 6.25
CA LEU A 223 -10.16 2.20 5.33
C LEU A 223 -8.65 1.90 5.31
N HIS A 224 -7.84 2.96 5.21
CA HIS A 224 -6.39 2.85 5.19
C HIS A 224 -5.84 2.36 6.54
N ASP A 225 -6.50 2.68 7.67
CA ASP A 225 -6.08 2.22 8.99
C ASP A 225 -6.26 0.71 9.12
N ILE A 226 -7.40 0.18 8.67
CA ILE A 226 -7.69 -1.26 8.70
C ILE A 226 -6.69 -2.00 7.82
N ALA A 227 -6.49 -1.53 6.59
CA ALA A 227 -5.56 -2.13 5.64
C ALA A 227 -4.12 -2.11 6.13
N PHE A 228 -3.68 -0.96 6.64
CA PHE A 228 -2.35 -0.79 7.20
C PHE A 228 -2.14 -1.66 8.45
N LEU A 229 -3.09 -1.68 9.40
CA LEU A 229 -2.98 -2.46 10.63
C LEU A 229 -2.99 -3.96 10.35
N PHE A 230 -3.79 -4.42 9.39
CA PHE A 230 -3.79 -5.79 8.93
C PHE A 230 -2.39 -6.19 8.42
N VAL A 231 -1.83 -5.43 7.47
CA VAL A 231 -0.49 -5.70 6.93
C VAL A 231 0.58 -5.65 8.02
N LYS A 232 0.53 -4.63 8.90
CA LYS A 232 1.46 -4.50 10.03
C LYS A 232 1.39 -5.72 10.96
N SER A 233 0.19 -6.24 11.23
CA SER A 233 0.02 -7.42 12.10
C SER A 233 0.68 -8.67 11.49
N LEU A 234 0.51 -8.90 10.19
CA LEU A 234 1.13 -10.01 9.48
C LEU A 234 2.66 -9.92 9.50
N ILE A 235 3.19 -8.71 9.26
CA ILE A 235 4.64 -8.47 9.28
C ILE A 235 5.21 -8.67 10.70
N ASN A 236 4.51 -8.18 11.73
CA ASN A 236 4.90 -8.39 13.12
C ASN A 236 4.88 -9.88 13.52
N ASN A 237 4.05 -10.69 12.86
CA ASN A 237 4.02 -12.15 13.01
C ASN A 237 5.09 -12.87 12.17
N GLY A 238 6.01 -12.14 11.54
CA GLY A 238 7.18 -12.68 10.84
C GLY A 238 7.00 -12.87 9.34
N LEU A 239 5.87 -12.47 8.76
CA LEU A 239 5.70 -12.52 7.30
C LEU A 239 6.52 -11.39 6.65
N LYS A 240 7.10 -11.68 5.48
CA LYS A 240 7.77 -10.67 4.66
C LYS A 240 6.72 -9.79 3.96
N PRO A 241 6.92 -8.46 3.82
CA PRO A 241 5.92 -7.58 3.22
C PRO A 241 5.52 -8.01 1.79
N MET A 242 6.49 -8.35 0.94
CA MET A 242 6.17 -8.86 -0.41
C MET A 242 5.51 -10.25 -0.41
N GLY A 243 5.70 -11.05 0.64
CA GLY A 243 4.93 -12.29 0.82
C GLY A 243 3.45 -11.98 0.98
N VAL A 244 3.13 -11.06 1.89
CA VAL A 244 1.75 -10.57 2.11
C VAL A 244 1.16 -9.99 0.82
N HIS A 245 1.93 -9.21 0.06
CA HIS A 245 1.49 -8.66 -1.23
C HIS A 245 1.03 -9.78 -2.18
N TRP A 246 1.84 -10.82 -2.36
CA TRP A 246 1.50 -11.92 -3.26
C TRP A 246 0.37 -12.80 -2.74
N ASP A 247 0.27 -12.99 -1.44
CA ASP A 247 -0.82 -13.76 -0.84
C ASP A 247 -2.17 -13.05 -1.04
N LEU A 248 -2.22 -11.71 -0.92
CA LEU A 248 -3.40 -10.91 -1.27
C LEU A 248 -3.74 -11.02 -2.76
N VAL A 249 -2.73 -10.85 -3.64
CA VAL A 249 -2.89 -10.92 -5.09
C VAL A 249 -3.40 -12.29 -5.57
N LYS A 250 -3.00 -13.36 -4.89
CA LYS A 250 -3.43 -14.73 -5.20
C LYS A 250 -4.72 -15.14 -4.49
N GLY A 251 -5.24 -14.30 -3.58
CA GLY A 251 -6.42 -14.60 -2.77
C GLY A 251 -6.19 -15.66 -1.68
N TYR A 252 -4.93 -15.86 -1.25
CA TYR A 252 -4.59 -16.76 -0.14
C TYR A 252 -4.84 -16.14 1.23
N THR A 253 -4.89 -14.82 1.30
CA THR A 253 -5.28 -14.06 2.48
C THR A 253 -6.20 -12.92 2.08
N SER A 254 -7.05 -12.48 3.01
CA SER A 254 -7.91 -11.31 2.89
C SER A 254 -8.15 -10.71 4.28
N ILE A 255 -8.40 -9.41 4.34
CA ILE A 255 -8.80 -8.72 5.58
C ILE A 255 -10.07 -9.32 6.19
N PHE A 256 -10.95 -9.90 5.38
CA PHE A 256 -12.23 -10.44 5.85
C PHE A 256 -12.14 -11.88 6.36
N THR A 257 -11.02 -12.54 6.12
CA THR A 257 -10.77 -13.92 6.57
C THR A 257 -9.76 -13.98 7.71
N PHE A 258 -9.37 -12.83 8.26
CA PHE A 258 -8.33 -12.68 9.27
C PHE A 258 -8.91 -12.44 10.67
#